data_AF-A0A4Q5D8R0-F1
#
_entry.id   AF-A0A4Q5D8R0-F1
#
_cell.length_a   1.000
_cell.length_b   1.000
_cell.length_c   1.000
_cell.angle_alpha   90.00
_cell.angle_beta   90.00
_cell.angle_gamma   90.00
#
_symmetry.space_group_name_H-M   'P 1'
#
loop_
_entity.id
_entity.type
_entity.pdbx_description
1 polymer ?
#
loop_
_entity_poly.entity_id
_entity_poly.type
_entity_poly.pdbx_seq_one_letter_code
_entity_poly.pdbx_strand_id
1 'polypeptide(L)'
;MDFIEVESFIDGLNRRNREAWEQTRLLGFIIAQSNSTKTLKQTDILRFPWDEEEKKDTSVTDEEMQRLRAKAKEVESQLNTHKDV
;
A
#
# COMPACT_ATOMS: atom_id res chain seq x y z
N MET A 1 23.83 8.42 6.02
CA MET A 1 22.36 8.42 5.97
C MET A 1 22.00 9.35 4.86
N ASP A 2 21.66 8.78 3.71
CA ASP A 2 21.38 9.54 2.50
C ASP A 2 19.96 10.09 2.54
N PHE A 3 19.69 11.15 1.77
CA PHE A 3 18.39 11.82 1.75
C PHE A 3 17.23 10.84 1.44
N ILE A 4 17.48 9.86 0.55
CA ILE A 4 16.55 8.79 0.20
C ILE A 4 16.24 7.88 1.40
N GLU A 5 17.22 7.60 2.25
CA GLU A 5 17.03 6.77 3.45
C GLU A 5 16.19 7.52 4.50
N VAL A 6 16.40 8.83 4.64
CA VAL A 6 15.59 9.69 5.53
C VAL A 6 14.14 9.74 5.06
N GLU A 7 13.92 9.95 3.76
CA GLU A 7 12.59 9.98 3.15
C GLU A 7 11.86 8.65 3.33
N SER A 8 12.54 7.54 3.04
CA SER A 8 12.00 6.18 3.24
C SER A 8 11.64 5.90 4.70
N PHE A 9 12.45 6.40 5.64
CA PHE A 9 12.17 6.27 7.07
C PHE A 9 10.93 7.07 7.49
N ILE A 10 10.81 8.31 7.03
CA ILE A 10 9.66 9.18 7.34
C ILE A 10 8.36 8.58 6.77
N ASP A 11 8.40 8.04 5.53
CA ASP A 11 7.24 7.37 4.91
C ASP A 11 6.81 6.11 5.70
N GLY A 12 7.79 5.32 6.14
CA GLY A 12 7.56 4.11 6.93
C GLY A 12 7.15 4.37 8.39
N LEU A 13 7.37 5.57 8.93
CA LEU A 13 7.22 5.88 10.35
C LEU A 13 5.79 5.62 10.86
N ASN A 14 4.79 6.00 10.07
CA ASN A 14 3.38 5.81 10.41
C ASN A 14 2.98 4.32 10.49
N ARG A 15 3.72 3.42 9.83
CA ARG A 15 3.42 1.98 9.81
C ARG A 15 3.71 1.32 11.16
N ARG A 16 4.65 1.84 11.95
CA ARG A 16 5.02 1.29 13.26
C ARG A 16 3.87 1.31 14.27
N ASN A 17 3.08 2.38 14.26
CA ASN A 17 1.99 2.56 15.22
C ASN A 17 0.63 2.17 14.64
N ARG A 18 0.60 1.67 13.40
CA ARG A 18 -0.64 1.33 12.69
C ARG A 18 -1.48 0.35 13.47
N GLU A 19 -0.89 -0.72 14.00
CA GLU A 19 -1.61 -1.72 14.80
C GLU A 19 -2.27 -1.11 16.05
N ALA A 20 -1.54 -0.29 16.82
CA ALA A 20 -2.07 0.35 18.01
C ALA A 20 -3.21 1.33 17.69
N TRP A 21 -3.10 2.07 16.58
CA TRP A 21 -4.16 2.95 16.10
C TRP A 21 -5.40 2.18 15.65
N GLU A 22 -5.21 1.06 14.93
CA GLU A 22 -6.29 0.17 14.52
C GLU A 22 -6.98 -0.49 15.72
N GLN A 23 -6.22 -0.94 16.72
CA GLN A 23 -6.77 -1.50 17.96
C GLN A 23 -7.62 -0.47 18.70
N THR A 24 -7.14 0.77 18.78
CA THR A 24 -7.89 1.88 19.41
C THR A 24 -9.18 2.16 18.64
N ARG A 25 -9.12 2.20 17.30
CA ARG A 25 -10.29 2.37 16.43
C ARG A 25 -11.31 1.24 16.62
N LEU A 26 -10.86 0.00 16.71
CA LEU A 26 -11.73 -1.15 16.94
C LEU A 26 -12.44 -1.07 18.29
N LEU A 27 -11.73 -0.72 19.36
CA LEU A 27 -12.33 -0.53 20.68
C LEU A 27 -13.39 0.57 20.67
N GLY A 28 -13.07 1.72 20.08
CA GLY A 28 -14.03 2.83 19.91
C GLY A 28 -15.25 2.43 19.08
N PHE A 29 -15.05 1.65 18.01
CA PHE A 29 -16.11 1.12 17.18
C PHE A 29 -17.05 0.19 17.95
N ILE A 30 -16.52 -0.76 18.72
CA ILE A 30 -17.34 -1.68 19.52
C ILE A 30 -18.21 -0.89 20.51
N ILE A 31 -17.63 0.09 21.20
CA ILE A 31 -18.35 0.92 22.17
C ILE A 31 -19.45 1.73 21.48
N ALA A 32 -19.12 2.43 20.39
CA ALA A 32 -20.06 3.27 19.67
C ALA A 32 -21.19 2.45 19.03
N GLN A 33 -20.86 1.33 18.39
CA GLN A 33 -21.83 0.46 17.74
C GLN A 33 -22.79 -0.17 18.76
N SER A 34 -22.32 -0.53 19.96
CA SER A 34 -23.16 -1.08 21.03
C SER A 34 -24.18 -0.07 21.59
N ASN A 35 -23.92 1.23 21.42
CA ASN A 35 -24.76 2.32 21.90
C ASN A 35 -25.52 3.05 20.77
N SER A 36 -25.44 2.53 19.55
CA SER A 36 -26.02 3.14 18.35
C SER A 36 -27.06 2.21 17.74
N THR A 37 -28.17 2.78 17.26
CA THR A 37 -29.16 2.07 16.43
C THR A 37 -28.76 2.05 14.95
N LYS A 38 -27.77 2.85 14.56
CA LYS A 38 -27.20 2.89 13.21
C LYS A 38 -26.06 1.88 13.08
N THR A 39 -25.94 1.28 11.91
CA THR A 39 -24.75 0.51 11.52
C THR A 39 -23.64 1.48 11.14
N LEU A 40 -22.62 1.54 11.99
CA LEU A 40 -21.44 2.38 11.79
C LEU A 40 -20.38 1.63 10.98
N LYS A 41 -19.48 2.37 10.35
CA LYS A 41 -18.20 1.86 9.84
C LYS A 41 -17.10 2.24 10.82
N GLN A 42 -16.00 1.48 10.83
CA GLN A 42 -14.84 1.83 11.65
C GLN A 42 -14.27 3.21 11.31
N THR A 43 -14.35 3.60 10.03
CA THR A 43 -13.94 4.93 9.53
C THR A 43 -14.87 6.07 9.96
N ASP A 44 -16.05 5.78 10.52
CA ASP A 44 -16.92 6.80 11.13
C ASP A 44 -16.45 7.16 12.54
N ILE A 45 -15.59 6.34 13.16
CA ILE A 45 -15.05 6.55 14.51
C ILE A 45 -13.74 7.34 14.45
N LEU A 46 -12.78 6.83 13.69
CA LEU A 46 -11.47 7.42 13.46
C LEU A 46 -11.06 7.17 12.01
N ARG A 47 -10.79 8.25 11.26
CA ARG A 47 -10.18 8.18 9.93
C ARG A 47 -8.66 8.28 10.03
N PHE A 48 -7.98 7.41 9.32
CA PHE A 48 -6.54 7.40 9.17
C PHE A 48 -6.12 7.76 7.74
N PRO A 49 -4.88 8.24 7.54
CA PRO A 49 -4.38 8.61 6.21
C PRO A 49 -4.42 7.48 5.18
N TRP A 50 -4.36 6.22 5.61
CA TRP A 50 -4.44 5.04 4.73
C TRP A 50 -5.86 4.53 4.48
N ASP A 51 -6.89 5.19 5.03
CA ASP A 51 -8.28 4.91 4.66
C ASP A 51 -8.67 5.59 3.35
N GLU A 52 -7.84 6.51 2.85
CA GLU A 52 -7.98 7.04 1.50
C GLU A 52 -7.71 5.91 0.51
N GLU A 53 -8.77 5.38 -0.08
CA GLU A 53 -8.68 4.67 -1.35
C GLU A 53 -8.23 5.70 -2.41
N GLU A 54 -6.93 5.99 -2.49
CA GLU A 54 -6.37 6.18 -3.82
C GLU A 54 -6.65 4.86 -4.53
N LYS A 55 -7.77 4.80 -5.26
CA LYS A 55 -7.97 3.85 -6.34
C LYS A 55 -6.87 4.15 -7.36
N LYS A 56 -5.64 3.73 -7.07
CA LYS A 56 -4.61 3.61 -8.06
C LYS A 56 -5.19 2.63 -9.05
N ASP A 57 -5.55 3.18 -10.21
CA ASP A 57 -6.01 2.40 -11.33
C ASP A 57 -4.97 1.30 -11.53
N THR A 58 -5.36 0.08 -11.18
CA THR A 58 -4.53 -1.12 -11.26
C THR A 58 -4.79 -1.81 -12.59
N SER A 59 -5.60 -1.19 -13.46
CA SER A 59 -5.69 -1.61 -14.84
C SER A 59 -4.34 -1.34 -15.50
N VAL A 60 -3.79 -2.40 -16.10
CA VAL A 60 -2.61 -2.30 -16.93
C VAL A 60 -3.11 -2.04 -18.34
N THR A 61 -2.68 -0.93 -18.93
CA THR A 61 -3.01 -0.62 -20.32
C THR A 61 -2.30 -1.59 -21.27
N ASP A 62 -2.87 -1.81 -22.45
CA ASP A 62 -2.25 -2.67 -23.47
C ASP A 62 -0.83 -2.17 -23.87
N GLU A 63 -0.61 -0.85 -23.81
CA GLU A 63 0.68 -0.22 -24.06
C GLU A 63 1.72 -0.58 -22.98
N GLU A 64 1.33 -0.55 -21.70
CA GLU A 64 2.18 -0.98 -20.59
C GLU A 64 2.51 -2.47 -20.69
N MET A 65 1.53 -3.29 -21.11
CA MET A 65 1.72 -4.72 -21.34
C MET A 65 2.79 -4.99 -22.42
N GLN A 66 2.75 -4.25 -23.53
CA GLN A 66 3.74 -4.36 -24.60
C GLN A 66 5.14 -3.92 -24.12
N ARG A 67 5.22 -2.81 -23.38
CA ARG A 67 6.48 -2.33 -22.78
C ARG A 67 7.08 -3.37 -21.83
N LEU A 68 6.27 -3.98 -20.96
CA LEU A 68 6.71 -5.00 -20.02
C LEU A 68 7.24 -6.25 -20.74
N ARG A 69 6.59 -6.68 -21.82
CA ARG A 69 7.05 -7.80 -22.65
C ARG A 69 8.39 -7.49 -23.32
N ALA A 70 8.57 -6.28 -23.84
CA ALA A 70 9.84 -5.86 -24.44
C ALA A 70 10.97 -5.89 -23.39
N LYS A 71 10.71 -5.34 -22.19
CA LYS A 71 11.68 -5.33 -21.09
C LYS A 71 12.01 -6.74 -20.60
N ALA A 72 11.03 -7.65 -20.53
CA ALA A 72 11.26 -9.04 -20.17
C ALA A 72 12.17 -9.75 -21.18
N LYS A 73 11.98 -9.49 -22.48
CA LYS A 73 12.83 -10.05 -23.55
C LYS A 73 14.26 -9.52 -23.50
N GLU A 74 14.44 -8.25 -23.15
CA GLU A 74 15.76 -7.66 -22.95
C GLU A 74 16.50 -8.32 -21.77
N VAL A 75 15.82 -8.49 -20.64
CA VAL A 75 16.37 -9.20 -19.47
C VAL A 75 16.70 -10.66 -19.80
N GLU A 76 15.82 -11.36 -20.52
CA GLU A 76 16.08 -12.73 -21.00
C GLU A 76 17.34 -12.81 -21.85
N SER A 77 17.53 -11.85 -22.77
CA SER A 77 18.72 -11.81 -23.62
C SER A 77 20.01 -11.61 -22.81
N GLN A 78 19.99 -10.72 -21.81
CA GLN A 78 21.12 -10.46 -20.92
C GLN A 78 21.47 -11.70 -20.07
N LEU A 79 20.45 -12.40 -19.56
CA LEU A 79 20.64 -13.61 -18.76
C LEU A 79 21.19 -14.77 -19.59
N ASN A 80 20.75 -14.93 -20.84
CA ASN A 80 21.27 -15.97 -21.74
C ASN A 80 22.71 -15.66 -22.18
N THR A 81 23.07 -14.40 -22.44
CA THR A 81 24.47 -14.05 -22.76
C THR A 81 25.46 -14.32 -21.63
N HIS A 82 25.01 -14.38 -20.38
CA HIS A 82 25.83 -14.73 -19.22
C HIS A 82 25.90 -16.24 -18.92
N LYS A 83 25.20 -17.08 -19.69
CA LYS A 83 25.19 -18.54 -19.51
C LYS A 83 26.24 -19.27 -20.36
N ASP A 84 26.82 -18.57 -21.35
CA ASP A 84 27.79 -19.11 -22.30
C ASP A 84 29.26 -18.73 -21.97
N VAL A 85 29.57 -18.45 -20.68
CA VAL A 85 30.94 -18.31 -20.14
C VAL A 85 31.18 -19.32 -19.04
#